data_AF-A0A8C2SKS7-F1
#
_entry.id   AF-A0A8C2SKS7-F1
#
_cell.length_a   1.000
_cell.length_b   1.000
_cell.length_c   1.000
_cell.angle_alpha   90.00
_cell.angle_beta   90.00
_cell.angle_gamma   90.00
#
_symmetry.space_group_name_H-M   'P 1'
#
loop_
_entity.id
_entity.type
_entity.pdbx_description
1 polymer ?
#
loop_
_entity_poly.entity_id
_entity_poly.type
_entity_poly.pdbx_seq_one_letter_code
_entity_poly.pdbx_strand_id
1 'polypeptide(L)'
;MAGSGRGRGRASFTFNIEAIGFSKGAVLPDVVCKPPPLFPSTENKPVPLKTGEDEDYMLALKQEFRGAMKRLPYFLAVEEEHEAIERYSKRYMDDEKEHSAWTPAFFCRIVNQILQQQLQVQNQKRQRILSLKVTWMC
;
A
#
# COMPACT_ATOMS: atom_id res chain seq x y z
N MET A 1 2.78 54.64 -54.29
CA MET A 1 4.01 53.82 -54.21
C MET A 1 3.66 52.50 -53.54
N ALA A 2 3.86 51.41 -54.28
CA ALA A 2 3.58 50.05 -53.85
C ALA A 2 4.58 49.58 -52.77
N GLY A 3 4.08 48.92 -51.74
CA GLY A 3 4.88 48.32 -50.66
C GLY A 3 4.33 46.94 -50.30
N SER A 4 4.42 46.03 -51.26
CA SER A 4 4.07 44.61 -51.14
C SER A 4 4.94 43.91 -50.08
N GLY A 5 4.51 43.95 -48.83
CA GLY A 5 5.09 43.20 -47.70
C GLY A 5 4.59 41.76 -47.67
N ARG A 6 5.31 40.89 -48.38
CA ARG A 6 5.10 39.43 -48.49
C ARG A 6 4.83 38.76 -47.14
N GLY A 7 3.70 38.05 -47.05
CA GLY A 7 3.35 37.19 -45.93
C GLY A 7 4.43 36.12 -45.69
N ARG A 8 5.07 36.18 -44.52
CA ARG A 8 5.92 35.10 -44.01
C ARG A 8 5.05 33.88 -43.77
N GLY A 9 5.40 32.76 -44.40
CA GLY A 9 4.65 31.51 -44.40
C GLY A 9 4.33 30.98 -43.00
N ARG A 10 3.13 31.32 -42.51
CA ARG A 10 2.44 30.52 -41.49
C ARG A 10 2.10 29.18 -42.14
N ALA A 11 3.00 28.21 -41.97
CA ALA A 11 2.87 26.78 -42.21
C ALA A 11 2.00 26.34 -43.42
N SER A 12 2.64 25.74 -44.44
CA SER A 12 1.93 24.89 -45.39
C SER A 12 1.52 23.61 -44.68
N PHE A 13 0.31 23.57 -44.12
CA PHE A 13 -0.25 22.38 -43.48
C PHE A 13 -0.51 21.30 -44.55
N THR A 14 -0.19 20.03 -44.24
CA THR A 14 -0.41 18.89 -45.15
C THR A 14 -1.87 18.43 -45.21
N PHE A 15 -2.73 18.99 -44.37
CA PHE A 15 -4.15 18.67 -44.27
C PHE A 15 -5.03 19.92 -44.48
N ASN A 16 -6.29 19.70 -44.85
CA ASN A 16 -7.26 20.77 -45.11
C ASN A 16 -7.71 21.47 -43.82
N ILE A 17 -7.28 22.71 -43.62
CA ILE A 17 -7.57 23.54 -42.44
C ILE A 17 -9.05 23.96 -42.38
N GLU A 18 -9.68 24.16 -43.55
CA GLU A 18 -11.10 24.54 -43.66
C GLU A 18 -12.04 23.45 -43.13
N ALA A 19 -11.66 22.17 -43.26
CA ALA A 19 -12.44 21.04 -42.74
C ALA A 19 -12.45 20.98 -41.20
N ILE A 20 -11.47 21.62 -40.55
CA ILE A 20 -11.35 21.71 -39.09
C ILE A 20 -12.12 22.94 -38.56
N GLY A 21 -12.58 23.83 -39.45
CA GLY A 21 -13.40 24.99 -39.10
C GLY A 21 -12.66 26.33 -39.08
N PHE A 22 -11.40 26.38 -39.54
CA PHE A 22 -10.68 27.64 -39.74
C PHE A 22 -10.83 28.09 -41.20
N SER A 23 -11.46 29.23 -41.44
CA SER A 23 -11.56 29.81 -42.78
C SER A 23 -10.19 30.31 -43.27
N LYS A 24 -9.99 30.39 -44.60
CA LYS A 24 -8.78 30.98 -45.18
C LYS A 24 -8.55 32.39 -44.65
N GLY A 25 -7.43 32.58 -43.95
CA GLY A 25 -7.06 33.86 -43.33
C GLY A 25 -7.60 34.07 -41.90
N ALA A 26 -8.28 33.09 -41.31
CA ALA A 26 -8.69 33.13 -39.90
C ALA A 26 -7.48 33.15 -38.95
N VAL A 27 -7.67 33.71 -37.76
CA VAL A 27 -6.65 33.76 -36.71
C VAL A 27 -6.46 32.35 -36.15
N LEU A 28 -5.32 31.74 -36.49
CA LEU A 28 -4.88 30.49 -35.89
C LEU A 28 -4.45 30.71 -34.43
N PRO A 29 -4.57 29.69 -33.57
CA PRO A 29 -4.12 29.79 -32.18
C PRO A 29 -2.64 30.16 -32.12
N ASP A 30 -2.28 30.93 -31.11
CA ASP A 30 -0.92 31.43 -30.96
C ASP A 30 0.06 30.29 -30.64
N VAL A 31 1.30 30.46 -31.10
CA VAL A 31 2.35 29.45 -30.87
C VAL A 31 2.86 29.60 -29.45
N VAL A 32 2.61 28.60 -28.62
CA VAL A 32 3.07 28.57 -27.22
C VAL A 32 4.60 28.37 -27.20
N CYS A 33 5.35 29.45 -26.92
CA CYS A 33 6.82 29.44 -26.93
C CYS A 33 7.47 28.77 -25.71
N LYS A 34 6.73 28.59 -24.60
CA LYS A 34 7.23 28.00 -23.36
C LYS A 34 6.24 26.97 -22.83
N PRO A 35 6.70 25.82 -22.31
CA PRO A 35 5.80 24.87 -21.69
C PRO A 35 5.08 25.54 -20.49
N PRO A 36 3.81 25.17 -20.23
CA PRO A 36 3.09 25.68 -19.08
C PRO A 36 3.82 25.30 -17.79
N PRO A 37 3.70 26.12 -16.73
CA PRO A 37 4.35 25.82 -15.45
C PRO A 37 3.77 24.53 -14.83
N LEU A 38 4.60 23.84 -14.02
CA LEU A 38 4.20 22.61 -13.32
C LEU A 38 2.99 22.82 -12.39
N PHE A 39 2.88 24.01 -11.80
CA PHE A 39 1.79 24.38 -10.90
C PHE A 39 1.10 25.64 -11.44
N PRO A 40 -0.02 25.49 -12.17
CA PRO A 40 -0.81 26.64 -12.59
C PRO A 40 -1.47 27.31 -11.37
N SER A 41 -1.67 28.63 -11.43
CA SER A 41 -2.37 29.35 -10.38
C SER A 41 -3.84 28.95 -10.34
N THR A 42 -4.33 28.53 -9.17
CA THR A 42 -5.75 28.25 -8.95
C THR A 42 -6.50 29.52 -8.54
N GLU A 43 -7.72 29.69 -9.02
CA GLU A 43 -8.58 30.82 -8.65
C GLU A 43 -9.03 30.73 -7.18
N ASN A 44 -9.23 29.50 -6.69
CA ASN A 44 -9.76 29.25 -5.34
C ASN A 44 -8.69 28.65 -4.43
N LYS A 45 -8.74 29.05 -3.16
CA LYS A 45 -7.92 28.49 -2.08
C LYS A 45 -8.75 27.51 -1.23
N PRO A 46 -8.12 26.51 -0.60
CA PRO A 46 -8.82 25.60 0.29
C PRO A 46 -9.38 26.34 1.51
N VAL A 47 -10.46 25.80 2.09
CA VAL A 47 -11.11 26.33 3.29
C VAL A 47 -10.15 26.22 4.49
N PRO A 48 -10.06 27.25 5.35
CA PRO A 48 -9.29 27.19 6.58
C PRO A 48 -9.73 26.03 7.49
N LEU A 49 -8.79 25.52 8.29
CA LEU A 49 -9.10 24.46 9.25
C LEU A 49 -9.98 25.01 10.39
N LYS A 50 -10.82 24.12 10.94
CA LYS A 50 -11.61 24.44 12.14
C LYS A 50 -10.68 24.59 13.34
N THR A 51 -10.96 25.58 14.17
CA THR A 51 -10.21 25.87 15.40
C THR A 51 -11.13 25.70 16.60
N GLY A 52 -10.67 24.99 17.62
CA GLY A 52 -11.41 24.76 18.87
C GLY A 52 -10.75 23.69 19.73
N GLU A 53 -11.04 23.71 21.03
CA GLU A 53 -10.44 22.81 22.02
C GLU A 53 -10.67 21.33 21.70
N ASP A 54 -11.87 20.98 21.21
CA ASP A 54 -12.22 19.60 20.81
C ASP A 54 -11.38 19.09 19.64
N GLU A 55 -11.16 19.93 18.63
CA GLU A 55 -10.37 19.58 17.43
C GLU A 55 -8.88 19.43 17.80
N ASP A 56 -8.38 20.28 18.69
CA ASP A 56 -7.02 20.21 19.22
C ASP A 56 -6.82 18.96 20.09
N TYR A 57 -7.81 18.59 20.90
CA TYR A 57 -7.80 17.33 21.65
C TYR A 57 -7.73 16.11 20.72
N MET A 58 -8.59 16.07 19.71
CA MET A 58 -8.60 14.97 18.73
C MET A 58 -7.29 14.91 17.93
N LEU A 59 -6.67 16.06 17.64
CA LEU A 59 -5.36 16.13 17.00
C LEU A 59 -4.26 15.53 17.90
N ALA A 60 -4.23 15.91 19.18
CA ALA A 60 -3.28 15.38 20.15
C ALA A 60 -3.44 13.86 20.31
N LEU A 61 -4.68 13.41 20.49
CA LEU A 61 -5.02 11.99 20.61
C LEU A 61 -4.57 11.19 19.37
N LYS A 62 -4.81 11.72 18.17
CA LYS A 62 -4.32 11.12 16.91
C LYS A 62 -2.80 10.96 16.91
N GLN A 63 -2.05 11.91 17.46
CA GLN A 63 -0.59 11.82 17.54
C GLN A 63 -0.15 10.73 18.53
N GLU A 64 -0.77 10.67 19.70
CA GLU A 64 -0.51 9.64 20.72
C GLU A 64 -0.77 8.24 20.18
N PHE A 65 -1.88 8.04 19.46
CA PHE A 65 -2.22 6.77 18.84
C PHE A 65 -1.13 6.26 17.89
N ARG A 66 -0.44 7.14 17.16
CA ARG A 66 0.69 6.74 16.29
C ARG A 66 1.83 6.12 17.10
N GLY A 67 2.13 6.69 18.27
CA GLY A 67 3.16 6.17 19.17
C GLY A 67 2.72 4.87 19.83
N ALA A 68 1.47 4.81 20.30
CA ALA A 68 0.90 3.63 20.94
C ALA A 68 0.85 2.44 19.96
N MET A 69 0.36 2.64 18.74
CA MET A 69 0.25 1.57 17.74
C MET A 69 1.59 0.94 17.37
N LYS A 70 2.67 1.72 17.33
CA LYS A 70 4.02 1.20 17.05
C LYS A 70 4.61 0.36 18.19
N ARG A 71 4.14 0.55 19.42
CA ARG A 71 4.58 -0.21 20.60
C ARG A 71 3.73 -1.45 20.84
N LEU A 72 2.55 -1.53 20.23
CA LEU A 72 1.68 -2.69 20.35
C LEU A 72 2.28 -3.89 19.59
N PRO A 73 2.03 -5.12 20.06
CA PRO A 73 2.56 -6.34 19.45
C PRO A 73 2.01 -6.62 18.03
N TYR A 74 1.01 -5.85 17.59
CA TYR A 74 0.47 -5.91 16.23
C TYR A 74 1.34 -5.20 15.20
N PHE A 75 2.32 -4.40 15.63
CA PHE A 75 3.25 -3.72 14.74
C PHE A 75 4.33 -4.70 14.27
N LEU A 76 4.12 -5.27 13.08
CA LEU A 76 5.10 -6.14 12.43
C LEU A 76 6.21 -5.28 11.82
N ALA A 77 7.31 -5.12 12.56
CA ALA A 77 8.52 -4.48 12.04
C ALA A 77 9.17 -5.38 10.97
N VAL A 78 9.77 -4.77 9.95
CA VAL A 78 10.57 -5.51 8.97
C VAL A 78 11.79 -6.08 9.68
N GLU A 79 12.03 -7.38 9.51
CA GLU A 79 13.21 -8.03 10.07
C GLU A 79 14.48 -7.48 9.41
N GLU A 80 15.47 -7.12 10.22
CA GLU A 80 16.78 -6.74 9.71
C GLU A 80 17.52 -7.99 9.22
N GLU A 81 18.22 -7.86 8.09
CA GLU A 81 19.06 -8.94 7.55
C GLU A 81 20.06 -9.41 8.62
N HIS A 82 20.27 -10.72 8.69
CA HIS A 82 21.14 -11.33 9.69
C HIS A 82 22.54 -10.70 9.62
N GLU A 83 23.02 -10.18 10.77
CA GLU A 83 24.37 -9.64 10.86
C GLU A 83 25.41 -10.65 10.34
N ALA A 84 26.36 -10.19 9.54
CA ALA A 84 27.40 -11.05 8.96
C ALA A 84 28.33 -11.68 10.02
N ILE A 85 28.29 -11.18 11.27
CA ILE A 85 29.15 -11.61 12.38
C ILE A 85 28.26 -12.01 13.54
N GLU A 86 28.38 -13.26 13.98
CA GLU A 86 27.69 -13.75 15.17
C GLU A 86 28.36 -13.22 16.45
N ARG A 87 27.60 -12.51 17.27
CA ARG A 87 28.06 -11.94 18.55
C ARG A 87 27.33 -12.62 19.70
N TYR A 88 28.07 -13.01 20.74
CA TYR A 88 27.47 -13.61 21.95
C TYR A 88 26.47 -12.67 22.65
N SER A 89 26.66 -11.35 22.53
CA SER A 89 25.75 -10.33 23.07
C SER A 89 24.32 -10.43 22.52
N LYS A 90 24.13 -11.08 21.37
CA LYS A 90 22.82 -11.29 20.75
C LYS A 90 21.87 -12.12 21.62
N ARG A 91 22.39 -13.08 22.40
CA ARG A 91 21.57 -13.92 23.27
C ARG A 91 20.69 -13.11 24.23
N TYR A 92 21.26 -12.09 24.86
CA TYR A 92 20.54 -11.23 25.80
C TYR A 92 19.50 -10.30 25.13
N MET A 93 19.68 -9.99 23.84
CA MET A 93 18.77 -9.12 23.09
C MET A 93 17.57 -9.87 22.52
N ASP A 94 17.73 -11.17 22.24
CA ASP A 94 16.67 -12.03 21.71
C ASP A 94 15.71 -12.50 22.82
N ASP A 95 16.22 -12.77 24.02
CA ASP A 95 15.41 -13.16 25.19
C ASP A 95 14.31 -12.13 25.53
N GLU A 96 14.61 -10.82 25.40
CA GLU A 96 13.64 -9.74 25.61
C GLU A 96 12.53 -9.72 24.55
N LYS A 97 12.83 -10.13 23.31
CA LYS A 97 11.88 -10.14 22.20
C LYS A 97 10.89 -11.29 22.31
N GLU A 98 11.35 -12.47 22.74
CA GLU A 98 10.49 -13.66 22.88
C GLU A 98 9.32 -13.42 23.84
N HIS A 99 9.52 -12.64 24.91
CA HIS A 99 8.47 -12.32 25.88
C HIS A 99 7.35 -11.40 25.36
N SER A 100 7.51 -10.79 24.19
CA SER A 100 6.55 -9.85 23.61
C SER A 100 5.61 -10.47 22.56
N ALA A 101 5.77 -11.77 22.27
CA ALA A 101 4.99 -12.46 21.24
C ALA A 101 3.51 -12.61 21.63
N TRP A 102 2.64 -11.79 21.01
CA TRP A 102 1.19 -11.94 21.15
C TRP A 102 0.69 -13.13 20.34
N THR A 103 0.11 -14.13 21.02
CA THR A 103 -0.52 -15.28 20.36
C THR A 103 -2.03 -15.06 20.20
N PRO A 104 -2.57 -15.06 18.97
CA PRO A 104 -4.01 -14.94 18.78
C PRO A 104 -4.76 -16.14 19.37
N ALA A 105 -5.84 -15.90 20.11
CA ALA A 105 -6.64 -16.98 20.72
C ALA A 105 -7.22 -17.98 19.70
N PHE A 106 -7.47 -17.55 18.45
CA PHE A 106 -7.92 -18.45 17.39
C PHE A 106 -6.83 -19.45 16.98
N PHE A 107 -5.55 -19.09 17.11
CA PHE A 107 -4.44 -19.97 16.79
C PHE A 107 -4.44 -21.19 17.73
N CYS A 108 -4.59 -20.96 19.04
CA CYS A 108 -4.75 -22.04 20.02
C CYS A 108 -5.97 -22.91 19.71
N ARG A 109 -7.09 -22.32 19.30
CA ARG A 109 -8.31 -23.06 18.93
C ARG A 109 -8.09 -23.95 17.71
N ILE A 110 -7.50 -23.42 16.64
CA ILE A 110 -7.25 -24.16 15.39
C ILE A 110 -6.23 -25.27 15.62
N VAL A 111 -5.13 -24.99 16.32
CA VAL A 111 -4.10 -25.99 16.63
C VAL A 111 -4.70 -27.13 17.46
N ASN A 112 -5.46 -26.81 18.51
CA ASN A 112 -6.14 -27.84 19.31
C ASN A 112 -7.12 -28.66 18.48
N GLN A 113 -7.88 -28.02 17.57
CA GLN A 113 -8.81 -28.73 16.70
C GLN A 113 -8.09 -29.72 15.76
N ILE A 114 -6.97 -29.30 15.15
CA ILE A 114 -6.16 -30.16 14.27
C ILE A 114 -5.57 -31.33 15.06
N LEU A 115 -5.01 -31.07 16.24
CA LEU A 115 -4.44 -32.12 17.11
C LEU A 115 -5.50 -33.17 17.48
N GLN A 116 -6.71 -32.74 17.84
CA GLN A 116 -7.81 -33.66 18.13
C GLN A 116 -8.18 -34.51 16.90
N GLN A 117 -8.26 -33.92 15.70
CA GLN A 117 -8.54 -34.67 14.48
C GLN A 117 -7.47 -35.74 14.20
N GLN A 118 -6.18 -35.40 14.38
CA GLN A 118 -5.09 -36.36 14.19
C GLN A 118 -5.17 -37.53 15.18
N LEU A 119 -5.49 -37.27 16.44
CA LEU A 119 -5.69 -38.32 17.44
C LEU A 119 -6.86 -39.26 17.06
N GLN A 120 -7.97 -38.71 16.58
CA GLN A 120 -9.11 -39.51 16.11
C GLN A 120 -8.72 -40.42 14.93
N VAL A 121 -7.97 -39.90 13.95
CA VAL A 121 -7.48 -40.68 12.81
C VAL A 121 -6.53 -41.78 13.25
N GLN A 122 -5.62 -41.50 14.19
CA GLN A 122 -4.70 -42.50 14.73
C GLN A 122 -5.44 -43.61 15.49
N ASN A 123 -6.43 -43.23 16.31
CA ASN A 123 -7.27 -44.19 17.01
C ASN A 123 -8.06 -45.07 16.03
N GLN A 124 -8.64 -44.49 14.98
CA GLN A 124 -9.37 -45.23 13.96
C GLN A 124 -8.46 -46.19 13.17
N LYS A 125 -7.23 -45.78 12.84
CA LYS A 125 -6.21 -46.65 12.23
C LYS A 125 -5.86 -47.83 13.14
N ARG A 126 -5.61 -47.57 14.44
CA ARG A 126 -5.34 -48.62 15.43
C ARG A 126 -6.51 -49.61 15.54
N GLN A 127 -7.74 -49.12 15.61
CA GLN A 127 -8.94 -49.98 15.67
C GLN A 127 -9.10 -50.82 14.39
N ARG A 128 -8.85 -50.26 13.20
CA ARG A 128 -8.86 -51.02 11.94
C ARG A 128 -7.80 -52.12 11.91
N ILE A 129 -6.58 -51.83 12.37
CA ILE A 129 -5.50 -52.84 12.45
C ILE A 129 -5.87 -53.96 13.43
N LEU A 130 -6.44 -53.62 14.59
CA LEU A 130 -6.91 -54.60 15.57
C LEU A 130 -8.05 -55.44 15.01
N SER A 131 -9.03 -54.82 14.35
CA SER A 131 -10.14 -55.53 13.70
C SER A 131 -9.65 -56.48 12.62
N LEU A 132 -8.74 -56.05 11.73
CA LEU A 132 -8.12 -56.90 10.71
C LEU A 132 -7.38 -58.08 11.36
N LYS A 133 -6.60 -57.86 12.42
CA LYS A 133 -5.92 -58.97 13.12
C LYS A 133 -6.91 -60.01 13.66
N VAL A 134 -8.06 -59.57 14.18
CA VAL A 134 -9.10 -60.47 14.70
C VAL A 134 -9.77 -61.24 13.56
N THR A 135 -10.08 -60.61 12.42
CA THR A 135 -10.72 -61.31 11.28
C THR A 135 -9.80 -62.33 10.61
N TRP A 136 -8.48 -62.14 10.67
CA TRP A 136 -7.49 -63.07 10.10
C TRP A 136 -7.07 -64.19 11.08
N MET A 137 -7.51 -64.15 12.34
CA MET A 137 -7.25 -65.19 13.36
C MET A 137 -8.42 -66.18 13.54
N CYS A 138 -9.54 -65.99 12.82
CA CYS A 138 -10.63 -66.95 12.68
C CYS A 138 -10.56 -67.63 11.32
#